data_AF-A0ABC8AQ47-F1
#
_entry.id   AF-A0ABC8AQ47-F1
#
_cell.length_a   1.000
_cell.length_b   1.000
_cell.length_c   1.000
_cell.angle_alpha   90.00
_cell.angle_beta   90.00
_cell.angle_gamma   90.00
#
_symmetry.space_group_name_H-M   'P 1'
#
loop_
_entity.id
_entity.type
_entity.pdbx_description
1 polymer ?
#
loop_
_entity_poly.entity_id
_entity_poly.type
_entity_poly.pdbx_seq_one_letter_code
_entity_poly.pdbx_strand_id
1 'polypeptide(L)'
;MKDRRFCPVPVREKTIPKAGGKLRRSGIPTVADRVVQASLKLVLEPIFEADFLPCSCGFRPNRRAWGAVAEVRYLTTRPRNYHWVVEGDIEACFDEIDHPALMARVRRRVGDKQILTLVKAFLKAGILTEDGLLEDTIGGVPQGGILSPLLANIALSVLDERIAHAPGGPSASKVERVKRDCCTIG
;
A
#
# COMPACT_ATOMS: atom_id res chain seq x y z
N MET A 1 -11.28 22.88 3.23
CA MET A 1 -12.18 22.76 4.40
C MET A 1 -11.80 23.81 5.43
N LYS A 2 -12.59 24.89 5.57
CA LYS A 2 -12.22 26.05 6.42
C LYS A 2 -12.60 25.91 7.90
N ASP A 3 -13.46 24.95 8.25
CA ASP A 3 -14.12 24.93 9.57
C ASP A 3 -13.69 23.82 10.55
N ARG A 4 -12.71 22.97 10.23
CA ARG A 4 -12.19 21.91 11.14
C ARG A 4 -13.26 20.95 11.73
N ARG A 5 -14.49 20.94 11.21
CA ARG A 5 -15.64 20.19 11.74
C ARG A 5 -15.88 18.83 11.06
N PHE A 6 -15.03 18.42 10.12
CA PHE A 6 -15.23 17.15 9.43
C PHE A 6 -14.72 15.98 10.28
N CYS A 7 -15.66 15.14 10.71
CA CYS A 7 -15.36 13.87 11.34
C CYS A 7 -15.79 12.75 10.38
N PRO A 8 -14.87 11.86 9.97
CA PRO A 8 -15.23 10.66 9.23
C PRO A 8 -16.24 9.83 10.02
N VAL A 9 -17.16 9.20 9.31
CA VAL A 9 -18.11 8.25 9.92
C VAL A 9 -17.65 6.80 9.69
N PRO A 10 -18.09 5.87 10.54
CA PRO A 10 -17.78 4.44 10.39
C PRO A 10 -18.18 3.93 9.00
N VAL A 11 -17.29 3.17 8.37
CA VAL A 11 -17.58 2.58 7.04
C VAL A 11 -18.57 1.44 7.20
N ARG A 12 -19.55 1.35 6.29
CA ARG A 12 -20.51 0.24 6.32
C ARG A 12 -19.86 -1.01 5.76
N GLU A 13 -19.78 -2.07 6.55
CA GLU A 13 -19.32 -3.37 6.08
C GLU A 13 -20.32 -3.99 5.10
N LYS A 14 -19.76 -4.61 4.07
CA LYS A 14 -20.48 -5.48 3.16
C LYS A 14 -19.61 -6.69 2.86
N THR A 15 -20.18 -7.87 3.04
CA THR A 15 -19.49 -9.13 2.74
C THR A 15 -19.68 -9.46 1.25
N ILE A 16 -18.57 -9.61 0.51
CA ILE A 16 -18.58 -9.92 -0.92
C ILE A 16 -17.96 -11.31 -1.15
N PRO A 17 -18.66 -12.24 -1.83
CA PRO A 17 -18.09 -13.53 -2.15
C PRO A 17 -16.97 -13.40 -3.19
N LYS A 18 -15.83 -14.06 -2.93
CA LYS A 18 -14.74 -14.24 -3.91
C LYS A 18 -14.86 -15.60 -4.61
N ALA A 19 -14.19 -15.71 -5.77
CA ALA A 19 -13.93 -17.00 -6.38
C ALA A 19 -13.16 -17.90 -5.39
N GLY A 20 -13.62 -19.14 -5.22
CA GLY A 20 -13.03 -20.09 -4.26
C GLY A 20 -13.67 -20.11 -2.87
N GLY A 21 -14.86 -19.53 -2.68
CA GLY A 21 -15.66 -19.66 -1.46
C GLY A 21 -15.21 -18.79 -0.27
N LYS A 22 -14.08 -18.09 -0.38
CA LYS A 22 -13.63 -17.12 0.61
C LYS A 22 -14.51 -15.86 0.56
N LEU A 23 -14.74 -15.26 1.73
CA LEU A 23 -15.48 -13.99 1.85
C LEU A 23 -14.49 -12.83 1.95
N ARG A 24 -14.84 -11.71 1.31
CA ARG A 24 -14.10 -10.44 1.40
C ARG A 24 -14.96 -9.41 2.12
N ARG A 25 -14.48 -8.92 3.27
CA ARG A 25 -15.07 -7.76 3.94
C ARG A 25 -14.72 -6.49 3.17
N SER A 26 -15.73 -5.70 2.79
CA SER A 26 -15.54 -4.42 2.10
C SER A 26 -16.26 -3.31 2.87
N GLY A 27 -15.55 -2.24 3.19
CA GLY A 27 -16.12 -1.03 3.76
C GLY A 27 -16.61 -0.08 2.66
N ILE A 28 -17.89 0.28 2.71
CA ILE A 28 -18.50 1.29 1.85
C ILE A 28 -18.56 2.61 2.61
N PRO A 29 -17.66 3.56 2.35
CA PRO A 29 -17.71 4.89 2.95
C PRO A 29 -18.89 5.72 2.42
N THR A 30 -19.30 6.73 3.19
CA THR A 30 -20.34 7.66 2.74
C THR A 30 -19.89 8.48 1.54
N VAL A 31 -20.83 9.12 0.83
CA VAL A 31 -20.49 10.01 -0.30
C VAL A 31 -19.58 11.15 0.17
N ALA A 32 -19.88 11.76 1.32
CA ALA A 32 -19.07 12.84 1.90
C ALA A 32 -17.64 12.35 2.20
N ASP A 33 -17.49 11.20 2.85
CA ASP A 33 -16.17 10.60 3.10
C ASP A 33 -15.42 10.32 1.81
N ARG A 34 -16.09 9.81 0.78
CA ARG A 34 -15.46 9.55 -0.53
C ARG A 34 -14.92 10.82 -1.17
N VAL A 35 -15.68 11.91 -1.14
CA VAL A 35 -15.23 13.21 -1.68
C VAL A 35 -13.98 13.69 -0.96
N VAL A 36 -13.96 13.57 0.37
CA VAL A 36 -12.83 14.00 1.19
C VAL A 36 -11.61 13.09 0.99
N GLN A 37 -11.81 11.77 0.94
CA GLN A 37 -10.76 10.80 0.63
C GLN A 37 -10.17 11.03 -0.77
N ALA A 38 -11.01 11.32 -1.77
CA ALA A 38 -10.54 11.65 -3.12
C ALA A 38 -9.72 12.94 -3.12
N SER A 39 -10.17 13.97 -2.39
CA SER A 39 -9.44 15.23 -2.25
C SER A 39 -8.08 15.02 -1.57
N LEU A 40 -8.03 14.22 -0.51
CA LEU A 40 -6.79 13.83 0.14
C LEU A 40 -5.87 13.07 -0.81
N LYS A 41 -6.42 12.12 -1.57
CA LYS A 41 -5.67 11.33 -2.54
C LYS A 41 -5.00 12.24 -3.57
N LEU A 42 -5.72 13.22 -4.14
CA LEU A 42 -5.16 14.15 -5.12
C LEU A 42 -3.95 14.94 -4.59
N VAL A 43 -3.91 15.24 -3.29
CA VAL A 43 -2.81 15.97 -2.66
C VAL A 43 -1.66 15.03 -2.29
N LEU A 44 -1.98 13.86 -1.72
CA LEU A 44 -0.98 12.94 -1.18
C LEU A 44 -0.31 12.08 -2.25
N GLU A 45 -1.06 11.62 -3.26
CA GLU A 45 -0.56 10.73 -4.32
C GLU A 45 0.70 11.28 -5.01
N PRO A 46 0.76 12.53 -5.51
CA PRO A 46 1.98 13.03 -6.16
C PRO A 46 3.19 13.14 -5.21
N ILE A 47 2.96 13.37 -3.91
CA ILE A 47 4.04 13.49 -2.91
C ILE A 47 4.73 12.13 -2.69
N PHE A 48 3.94 11.07 -2.57
CA PHE A 48 4.47 9.72 -2.35
C PHE A 48 4.89 9.04 -3.65
N GLU A 49 4.25 9.35 -4.78
CA GLU A 49 4.66 8.84 -6.09
C GLU A 49 6.10 9.20 -6.45
N ALA A 50 6.56 10.37 -6.01
CA ALA A 50 7.94 10.79 -6.21
C ALA A 50 8.97 9.88 -5.51
N ASP A 51 8.57 9.16 -4.45
CA ASP A 51 9.47 8.27 -3.70
C ASP A 51 9.30 6.80 -4.06
N PHE A 52 8.15 6.41 -4.60
CA PHE A 52 7.87 5.01 -4.87
C PHE A 52 8.81 4.43 -5.93
N LEU A 53 9.45 3.32 -5.58
CA LEU A 53 10.42 2.64 -6.44
C LEU A 53 9.77 2.14 -7.75
N PRO A 54 10.52 2.11 -8.87
CA PRO A 54 9.97 1.69 -10.16
C PRO A 54 9.38 0.28 -10.19
N CYS A 55 9.90 -0.64 -9.36
CA CYS A 55 9.43 -2.02 -9.25
C CYS A 55 8.00 -2.15 -8.70
N SER A 56 7.52 -1.14 -7.96
CA SER A 56 6.16 -1.12 -7.42
C SER A 56 5.18 -0.74 -8.53
N CYS A 57 4.29 -1.65 -8.93
CA CYS A 57 3.38 -1.45 -10.07
C CYS A 57 1.90 -1.32 -9.68
N GLY A 58 1.51 -1.76 -8.48
CA GLY A 58 0.10 -1.85 -8.07
C GLY A 58 -0.48 -0.52 -7.62
N PHE A 59 -1.73 -0.21 -8.03
CA PHE A 59 -2.50 0.96 -7.57
C PHE A 59 -1.83 2.33 -7.80
N ARG A 60 -0.90 2.44 -8.75
CA ARG A 60 -0.21 3.68 -9.10
C ARG A 60 -0.71 4.28 -10.41
N PRO A 61 -0.76 5.61 -10.53
CA PRO A 61 -1.10 6.27 -11.80
C PRO A 61 -0.10 5.88 -12.89
N ASN A 62 -0.59 5.63 -14.11
CA ASN A 62 0.21 5.26 -15.28
C ASN A 62 1.08 3.98 -15.11
N ARG A 63 0.77 3.11 -14.14
CA ARG A 63 1.33 1.76 -14.02
C ARG A 63 0.23 0.72 -14.23
N ARG A 64 0.60 -0.41 -14.84
CA ARG A 64 -0.30 -1.53 -15.14
C ARG A 64 0.43 -2.83 -14.88
N ALA A 65 -0.32 -3.92 -14.64
CA ALA A 65 0.24 -5.26 -14.44
C ALA A 65 1.20 -5.69 -15.57
N TRP A 66 0.90 -5.26 -16.81
CA TRP A 66 1.77 -5.48 -17.97
C TRP A 66 3.20 -4.94 -17.80
N GLY A 67 3.38 -3.84 -17.06
CA GLY A 67 4.71 -3.32 -16.74
C GLY A 67 5.53 -4.30 -15.90
N ALA A 68 4.92 -4.88 -14.87
CA ALA A 68 5.55 -5.90 -14.04
C ALA A 68 5.91 -7.16 -14.85
N VAL A 69 5.00 -7.62 -15.72
CA VAL A 69 5.25 -8.77 -16.62
C VAL A 69 6.41 -8.49 -17.58
N ALA A 70 6.47 -7.28 -18.15
CA ALA A 70 7.57 -6.88 -19.02
C ALA A 70 8.91 -6.88 -18.29
N GLU A 71 8.94 -6.40 -17.04
CA GLU A 71 10.15 -6.40 -16.22
C GLU A 71 10.61 -7.81 -15.85
N VAL A 72 9.69 -8.71 -15.49
CA VAL A 72 10.00 -10.13 -15.28
C VAL A 72 10.60 -10.74 -16.55
N ARG A 73 9.99 -10.51 -17.71
CA ARG A 73 10.53 -10.99 -19.00
C ARG A 73 11.92 -10.42 -19.31
N TYR A 74 12.14 -9.15 -18.98
CA TYR A 74 13.43 -8.49 -19.17
C TYR A 74 14.54 -9.09 -18.30
N LEU A 75 14.22 -9.49 -17.06
CA LEU A 75 15.16 -10.14 -16.15
C LEU A 75 15.43 -11.60 -16.55
N THR A 76 14.43 -12.33 -17.02
CA THR A 76 14.58 -13.75 -17.38
C THR A 76 15.24 -13.97 -18.76
N THR A 77 15.26 -12.94 -19.63
CA THR A 77 15.87 -13.02 -20.96
C THR A 77 17.37 -12.69 -20.96
N ARG A 78 18.09 -13.18 -21.97
CA ARG A 78 19.50 -12.84 -22.20
C ARG A 78 19.71 -11.31 -22.31
N PRO A 79 20.81 -10.76 -21.77
CA PRO A 79 21.96 -11.46 -21.17
C PRO A 79 21.82 -11.70 -19.65
N ARG A 80 20.69 -11.35 -19.03
CA ARG A 80 20.53 -11.38 -17.56
C ARG A 80 20.27 -12.78 -17.02
N ASN A 81 19.45 -13.58 -17.72
CA ASN A 81 19.22 -15.00 -17.44
C ASN A 81 18.92 -15.31 -15.96
N TYR A 82 18.04 -14.53 -15.31
CA TYR A 82 17.55 -14.93 -13.98
C TYR A 82 16.64 -16.17 -14.12
N HIS A 83 17.00 -17.28 -13.47
CA HIS A 83 16.30 -18.56 -13.58
C HIS A 83 15.40 -18.90 -12.38
N TRP A 84 15.56 -18.18 -11.27
CA TRP A 84 14.85 -18.43 -10.02
C TRP A 84 13.95 -17.25 -9.70
N VAL A 85 12.70 -17.55 -9.34
CA VAL A 85 11.70 -16.56 -8.92
C VAL A 85 11.24 -16.93 -7.52
N VAL A 86 11.23 -15.95 -6.62
CA VAL A 86 10.65 -16.07 -5.29
C VAL A 86 9.28 -15.42 -5.33
N GLU A 87 8.24 -16.23 -5.13
CA GLU A 87 6.86 -15.77 -5.02
C GLU A 87 6.46 -15.69 -3.54
N GLY A 88 5.82 -14.59 -3.16
CA GLY A 88 5.29 -14.38 -1.83
C GLY A 88 4.06 -13.49 -1.90
N ASP A 89 3.07 -13.81 -1.06
CA ASP A 89 1.87 -13.01 -0.87
C ASP A 89 1.79 -12.55 0.59
N ILE A 90 1.25 -11.36 0.83
CA ILE A 90 1.05 -10.83 2.17
C ILE A 90 -0.40 -11.11 2.55
N GLU A 91 -0.58 -12.05 3.47
CA GLU A 91 -1.89 -12.34 4.04
C GLU A 91 -2.46 -11.10 4.71
N ALA A 92 -3.76 -10.87 4.52
CA ALA A 92 -4.52 -9.81 5.18
C ALA A 92 -3.87 -8.41 5.10
N CYS A 93 -3.15 -8.10 4.01
CA CYS A 93 -2.33 -6.88 3.89
C CYS A 93 -3.08 -5.59 4.22
N PHE A 94 -4.38 -5.48 3.91
CA PHE A 94 -5.16 -4.29 4.24
C PHE A 94 -5.66 -4.30 5.68
N ASP A 95 -5.83 -5.47 6.28
CA ASP A 95 -6.51 -5.62 7.56
C ASP A 95 -5.51 -5.55 8.74
N GLU A 96 -4.22 -5.80 8.48
CA GLU A 96 -3.15 -5.85 9.50
C GLU A 96 -2.15 -4.67 9.49
N ILE A 97 -2.41 -3.60 8.72
CA ILE A 97 -1.51 -2.43 8.70
C ILE A 97 -1.50 -1.71 10.05
N ASP A 98 -0.32 -1.62 10.67
CA ASP A 98 -0.09 -0.86 11.90
C ASP A 98 -0.25 0.66 11.67
N HIS A 99 -1.24 1.27 12.34
CA HIS A 99 -1.53 2.69 12.18
C HIS A 99 -0.39 3.60 12.65
N PRO A 100 0.25 3.38 13.82
CA PRO A 100 1.43 4.15 14.23
C PRO A 100 2.55 4.16 13.19
N ALA A 101 2.94 2.99 12.66
CA ALA A 101 4.00 2.85 11.66
C ALA A 101 3.63 3.55 10.35
N LEU A 102 2.40 3.34 9.85
CA LEU A 102 1.90 4.03 8.66
C LEU A 102 1.90 5.55 8.87
N MET A 103 1.38 6.04 10.01
CA MET A 103 1.35 7.48 10.28
C MET A 103 2.75 8.06 10.48
N ALA A 104 3.71 7.30 10.99
CA ALA A 104 5.11 7.74 11.05
C ALA A 104 5.69 7.96 9.65
N ARG A 105 5.39 7.08 8.69
CA ARG A 105 5.77 7.25 7.27
C ARG A 105 5.12 8.49 6.67
N VAL A 106 3.82 8.68 6.86
CA VAL A 106 3.10 9.84 6.31
C VAL A 106 3.69 11.15 6.86
N ARG A 107 4.01 11.21 8.16
CA ARG A 107 4.61 12.38 8.83
C ARG A 107 5.98 12.77 8.28
N ARG A 108 6.74 11.85 7.71
CA ARG A 108 8.06 12.16 7.12
C ARG A 108 7.94 13.04 5.88
N ARG A 109 6.82 12.96 5.15
CA ARG A 109 6.60 13.68 3.89
C ARG A 109 5.58 14.79 4.01
N VAL A 110 4.64 14.66 4.96
CA VAL A 110 3.55 15.62 5.17
C VAL A 110 3.73 16.29 6.54
N GLY A 111 4.04 17.59 6.54
CA GLY A 111 4.13 18.40 7.75
C GLY A 111 2.80 19.02 8.22
N ASP A 112 1.77 19.02 7.37
CA ASP A 112 0.49 19.63 7.69
C ASP A 112 -0.29 18.79 8.73
N LYS A 113 -0.39 19.34 9.93
CA LYS A 113 -1.10 18.73 11.07
C LYS A 113 -2.57 18.45 10.78
N GLN A 114 -3.23 19.24 9.92
CA GLN A 114 -4.64 19.06 9.57
C GLN A 114 -4.81 17.81 8.70
N ILE A 115 -3.97 17.65 7.68
CA ILE A 115 -3.96 16.46 6.82
C ILE A 115 -3.65 15.22 7.65
N LEU A 116 -2.64 15.29 8.51
CA LEU A 116 -2.26 14.17 9.39
C LEU A 116 -3.39 13.77 10.34
N THR A 117 -4.08 14.75 10.93
CA THR A 117 -5.23 14.51 11.80
C THR A 117 -6.36 13.84 11.03
N LEU A 118 -6.62 14.29 9.81
CA LEU A 118 -7.69 13.76 8.98
C LEU A 118 -7.40 12.33 8.50
N VAL A 119 -6.17 12.03 8.08
CA VAL A 119 -5.75 10.66 7.73
C VAL A 119 -5.89 9.75 8.94
N LYS A 120 -5.43 10.20 10.12
CA LYS A 120 -5.60 9.44 11.38
C LYS A 120 -7.07 9.21 11.71
N ALA A 121 -7.93 10.21 11.49
CA ALA A 121 -9.35 10.08 11.73
C ALA A 121 -10.00 9.05 10.79
N PHE A 122 -9.59 9.00 9.52
CA PHE A 122 -10.07 7.96 8.59
C PHE A 122 -9.62 6.56 8.97
N LEU A 123 -8.39 6.40 9.46
CA LEU A 123 -7.89 5.11 9.95
C LEU A 123 -8.65 4.64 11.20
N LYS A 124 -9.13 5.56 12.03
CA LYS A 124 -9.83 5.29 13.29
C LYS A 124 -11.35 5.42 13.20
N ALA A 125 -11.91 5.60 12.01
CA ALA A 125 -13.33 5.89 11.85
C ALA A 125 -14.25 4.73 12.29
N GLY A 126 -13.70 3.51 12.43
CA GLY A 126 -14.45 2.32 12.78
C GLY A 126 -15.18 1.70 11.60
N ILE A 127 -15.77 0.54 11.84
CA ILE A 127 -16.56 -0.23 10.89
C ILE A 127 -17.94 -0.45 11.52
N LEU A 128 -19.00 -0.21 10.76
CA LEU A 128 -20.36 -0.61 11.09
C LEU A 128 -20.62 -1.96 10.42
N THR A 129 -20.68 -3.04 11.22
CA THR A 129 -20.86 -4.41 10.72
C THR A 129 -22.26 -4.61 10.12
N GLU A 130 -22.45 -5.69 9.36
CA GLU A 130 -23.78 -6.02 8.78
C GLU A 130 -24.85 -6.25 9.86
N ASP A 131 -24.45 -6.67 11.06
CA ASP A 131 -25.32 -6.86 12.23
C ASP A 131 -25.65 -5.55 12.98
N GLY A 132 -25.13 -4.41 12.51
CA GLY A 132 -25.37 -3.08 13.08
C GLY A 132 -24.50 -2.75 14.29
N LEU A 133 -23.45 -3.53 14.56
CA LEU A 133 -22.50 -3.27 15.63
C LEU A 133 -21.40 -2.31 15.15
N LEU A 134 -21.00 -1.40 16.04
CA LEU A 134 -19.84 -0.53 15.82
C LEU A 134 -18.59 -1.20 16.35
N GLU A 135 -17.67 -1.51 15.44
CA GLU A 135 -16.35 -2.04 15.78
C GLU A 135 -15.27 -0.99 15.54
N ASP A 136 -14.39 -0.82 16.52
CA ASP A 136 -13.21 0.03 16.37
C ASP A 136 -12.21 -0.63 15.41
N THR A 137 -11.61 0.19 14.54
CA THR A 137 -10.53 -0.27 13.67
C THR A 137 -9.22 -0.27 14.45
N ILE A 138 -8.87 -1.43 15.05
CA ILE A 138 -7.64 -1.60 15.84
C ILE A 138 -6.39 -1.65 14.94
N GLY A 139 -6.53 -2.14 13.71
CA GLY A 139 -5.48 -2.20 12.69
C GLY A 139 -6.09 -2.22 11.28
N GLY A 140 -5.25 -1.96 10.28
CA GLY A 140 -5.66 -2.01 8.88
C GLY A 140 -6.23 -0.72 8.30
N VAL A 141 -6.57 -0.76 7.02
CA VAL A 141 -7.16 0.34 6.26
C VAL A 141 -8.42 -0.19 5.60
N PRO A 142 -9.59 0.46 5.78
CA PRO A 142 -10.86 -0.07 5.31
C PRO A 142 -10.85 -0.35 3.81
N GLN A 143 -11.12 -1.60 3.43
CA GLN A 143 -11.11 -2.04 2.04
C GLN A 143 -12.32 -1.47 1.28
N GLY A 144 -12.10 -0.47 0.43
CA GLY A 144 -13.15 0.24 -0.31
C GLY A 144 -13.09 1.75 -0.15
N GLY A 145 -12.23 2.26 0.74
CA GLY A 145 -11.85 3.66 0.75
C GLY A 145 -11.04 4.04 -0.48
N ILE A 146 -11.26 5.24 -1.03
CA ILE A 146 -10.54 5.76 -2.19
C ILE A 146 -9.06 6.00 -1.84
N LEU A 147 -8.80 6.37 -0.59
CA LEU A 147 -7.47 6.61 -0.06
C LEU A 147 -6.73 5.32 0.33
N SER A 148 -7.46 4.21 0.54
CA SER A 148 -6.91 2.98 1.10
C SER A 148 -5.78 2.36 0.27
N PRO A 149 -5.87 2.27 -1.07
CA PRO A 149 -4.79 1.73 -1.89
C PRO A 149 -3.49 2.53 -1.79
N LEU A 150 -3.59 3.86 -1.70
CA LEU A 150 -2.41 4.72 -1.53
C LEU A 150 -1.74 4.47 -0.17
N LEU A 151 -2.54 4.38 0.90
CA LEU A 151 -2.03 4.10 2.24
C LEU A 151 -1.37 2.72 2.34
N ALA A 152 -1.93 1.71 1.68
CA ALA A 152 -1.33 0.39 1.58
C ALA A 152 0.03 0.45 0.85
N ASN A 153 0.12 1.15 -0.29
CA ASN A 153 1.39 1.34 -0.99
C ASN A 153 2.43 2.07 -0.12
N ILE A 154 2.03 3.08 0.67
CA ILE A 154 2.92 3.75 1.61
C ILE A 154 3.44 2.78 2.68
N ALA A 155 2.57 1.92 3.24
CA ALA A 155 2.99 0.90 4.19
C ALA A 155 3.96 -0.12 3.56
N LEU A 156 3.64 -0.61 2.36
CA LEU A 156 4.41 -1.63 1.65
C LEU A 156 5.71 -1.12 1.04
N SER A 157 5.86 0.19 0.83
CA SER A 157 7.11 0.78 0.35
C SER A 157 8.33 0.42 1.21
N VAL A 158 8.13 0.12 2.50
CA VAL A 158 9.18 -0.38 3.41
C VAL A 158 9.80 -1.67 2.87
N LEU A 159 8.97 -2.58 2.35
CA LEU A 159 9.41 -3.85 1.81
C LEU A 159 10.20 -3.62 0.51
N ASP A 160 9.68 -2.79 -0.38
CA ASP A 160 10.35 -2.42 -1.63
C ASP A 160 11.73 -1.81 -1.35
N GLU A 161 11.81 -0.86 -0.41
CA GLU A 161 13.06 -0.24 0.04
C GLU A 161 14.02 -1.29 0.61
N ARG A 162 13.55 -2.18 1.48
CA ARG A 162 14.39 -3.23 2.08
C ARG A 162 14.94 -4.20 1.04
N ILE A 163 14.12 -4.62 0.07
CA ILE A 163 14.55 -5.51 -1.01
C ILE A 163 15.54 -4.80 -1.93
N ALA A 164 15.29 -3.53 -2.27
CA ALA A 164 16.18 -2.74 -3.12
C ALA A 164 17.59 -2.57 -2.53
N HIS A 165 17.66 -2.31 -1.22
CA HIS A 165 18.92 -2.11 -0.49
C HIS A 165 19.51 -3.38 0.11
N ALA A 166 18.81 -4.53 0.00
CA ALA A 166 19.36 -5.80 0.44
C ALA A 166 20.61 -6.13 -0.39
N PRO A 167 21.65 -6.75 0.21
CA PRO A 167 22.86 -7.10 -0.53
C PRO A 167 22.53 -8.10 -1.65
N GLY A 168 22.83 -7.73 -2.90
CA GLY A 168 22.43 -8.46 -4.11
C GLY A 168 21.11 -7.99 -4.74
N GLY A 169 20.40 -7.05 -4.11
CA GLY A 169 19.13 -6.50 -4.58
C GLY A 169 19.26 -5.60 -5.83
N PRO A 170 18.11 -5.13 -6.37
CA PRO A 170 18.02 -4.32 -7.59
C PRO A 170 18.92 -3.08 -7.65
N SER A 171 19.26 -2.49 -6.50
CA SER A 171 20.15 -1.32 -6.41
C SER A 171 21.64 -1.67 -6.25
N ALA A 172 21.98 -2.94 -5.98
CA ALA A 172 23.36 -3.39 -5.89
C ALA A 172 24.03 -3.37 -7.28
N SER A 173 25.29 -2.93 -7.32
CA SER A 173 26.07 -2.86 -8.56
C SER A 173 26.32 -4.26 -9.15
N LYS A 174 26.56 -4.32 -10.47
CA LYS A 174 26.89 -5.59 -11.16
C LYS A 174 28.08 -6.31 -10.52
N VAL A 175 29.03 -5.56 -9.96
CA VAL A 175 30.21 -6.09 -9.27
C VAL A 175 29.84 -6.73 -7.93
N GLU A 176 28.93 -6.14 -7.16
CA GLU A 176 28.47 -6.68 -5.88
C GLU A 176 27.64 -7.95 -6.03
N ARG A 177 26.83 -8.04 -7.10
CA ARG A 177 26.07 -9.26 -7.41
C ARG A 177 26.98 -10.41 -7.84
N VAL A 178 27.95 -10.14 -8.72
CA VAL A 178 28.91 -11.15 -9.21
C VAL A 178 29.85 -11.64 -8.11
N LYS A 179 30.28 -10.77 -7.18
CA LYS A 179 31.09 -11.18 -6.03
C LYS A 179 30.37 -12.17 -5.12
N ARG A 180 29.02 -12.12 -5.04
CA ARG A 180 28.25 -13.08 -4.25
C ARG A 180 28.15 -14.45 -4.91
N ASP A 181 27.89 -14.50 -6.22
CA ASP A 181 27.85 -15.78 -6.94
C ASP A 181 29.17 -16.56 -6.81
N CYS A 182 30.31 -15.86 -6.70
CA CYS A 182 31.62 -16.49 -6.44
C CYS A 182 31.85 -16.91 -4.97
N CYS A 183 31.16 -16.31 -3.99
CA CYS A 183 31.39 -16.61 -2.56
C CYS A 183 30.44 -17.66 -1.97
N THR A 184 29.40 -18.09 -2.69
CA THR A 184 28.51 -19.19 -2.28
C THR A 184 28.89 -20.57 -2.85
N ILE A 185 30.05 -20.66 -3.51
CA ILE A 185 30.65 -21.93 -3.96
C ILE A 185 32.00 -22.06 -3.25
N GLY A 186 31.97 -22.44 -1.98
CA GLY A 186 33.16 -22.66 -1.14
C GLY A 186 32.77 -23.49 0.08
#